data_AF-A0A352GQA7-F1
#
_entry.id   AF-A0A352GQA7-F1
#
_cell.length_a   1.000
_cell.length_b   1.000
_cell.length_c   1.000
_cell.angle_alpha   90.00
_cell.angle_beta   90.00
_cell.angle_gamma   90.00
#
_symmetry.space_group_name_H-M   'P 1'
#
loop_
_entity.id
_entity.type
_entity.pdbx_description
1 polymer ?
#
loop_
_entity_poly.entity_id
_entity_poly.type
_entity_poly.pdbx_seq_one_letter_code
_entity_poly.pdbx_strand_id
1 'polypeptide(L)'
;MRPLISALALIAPLLLAAACSTNPATGEQSFTAFMSETDELRVGAEEHPKILKEMGGTYKNPTIQTYIDWVGEKLAKASDRPDLKFTFTVLNDSNINAFALPGGYVYITRGLIALAENEAEMAGVLAHEIGHVTARHTAQRYSAAMATNLGLIGASILGSVFGVPGDLNRLAGQVGQIYLQSYSREQELEADMLAVRYMSKAGYDS
;
A
#
# COMPACT_ATOMS: atom_id res chain seq x y z
N MET A 1 -39.52 -15.24 -13.47
CA MET A 1 -39.08 -14.00 -12.80
C MET A 1 -38.81 -14.16 -11.30
N ARG A 2 -39.71 -14.79 -10.51
CA ARG A 2 -39.48 -15.09 -9.08
C ARG A 2 -38.21 -15.90 -8.72
N PRO A 3 -37.77 -16.94 -9.47
CA PRO A 3 -36.58 -17.72 -9.09
C PRO A 3 -35.26 -16.98 -9.34
N LEU A 4 -35.22 -16.03 -10.29
CA LEU A 4 -34.03 -15.19 -10.51
C LEU A 4 -33.80 -14.21 -9.35
N ILE A 5 -34.87 -13.68 -8.75
CA ILE A 5 -34.78 -12.73 -7.63
C ILE A 5 -34.28 -13.44 -6.36
N SER A 6 -34.72 -14.69 -6.13
CA SER A 6 -34.27 -15.50 -4.98
C SER A 6 -32.82 -15.98 -5.13
N ALA A 7 -32.34 -16.28 -6.35
CA ALA A 7 -30.94 -16.62 -6.59
C ALA A 7 -30.01 -15.40 -6.42
N LEU A 8 -30.43 -14.21 -6.88
CA LEU A 8 -29.67 -12.97 -6.68
C LEU A 8 -29.51 -12.60 -5.19
N ALA A 9 -30.54 -12.87 -4.38
CA ALA A 9 -30.55 -12.56 -2.95
C ALA A 9 -29.57 -13.42 -2.12
N LEU A 10 -29.22 -14.62 -2.57
CA LEU A 10 -28.21 -15.47 -1.91
C LEU A 10 -26.77 -15.22 -2.39
N ILE A 11 -26.59 -14.64 -3.59
CA ILE A 11 -25.26 -14.40 -4.18
C ILE A 11 -24.63 -13.12 -3.62
N ALA A 12 -25.43 -12.09 -3.34
CA ALA A 12 -24.92 -10.80 -2.85
C ALA A 12 -24.16 -10.87 -1.50
N PRO A 13 -24.62 -11.62 -0.47
CA PRO A 13 -23.90 -11.73 0.80
C PRO A 13 -22.56 -12.48 0.69
N LEU A 14 -22.49 -13.48 -0.21
CA LEU A 14 -21.29 -14.30 -0.41
C LEU A 14 -20.18 -13.52 -1.15
N LEU A 15 -20.56 -12.64 -2.08
CA LEU A 15 -19.64 -11.73 -2.77
C LEU A 15 -19.11 -10.62 -1.86
N LEU A 16 -19.93 -10.11 -0.93
CA LEU A 16 -19.52 -9.10 0.05
C LEU A 16 -18.50 -9.64 1.07
N ALA A 17 -18.59 -10.92 1.45
CA ALA A 17 -17.62 -11.55 2.36
C ALA A 17 -16.23 -11.74 1.72
N ALA A 18 -16.16 -11.89 0.40
CA ALA A 18 -14.90 -11.98 -0.35
C ALA A 18 -14.26 -10.61 -0.65
N ALA A 19 -14.99 -9.51 -0.38
CA ALA A 19 -14.58 -8.16 -0.74
C ALA A 19 -13.77 -7.44 0.37
N CYS A 20 -13.81 -7.98 1.59
CA CYS A 20 -13.06 -7.47 2.71
C CYS A 20 -12.04 -8.50 3.19
N SER A 21 -10.95 -8.01 3.78
CA SER A 21 -9.99 -8.82 4.52
C SER A 21 -9.72 -8.17 5.86
N THR A 22 -9.38 -8.99 6.85
CA THR A 22 -8.88 -8.49 8.13
C THR A 22 -7.57 -7.73 7.91
N ASN A 23 -7.51 -6.49 8.38
CA ASN A 23 -6.28 -5.70 8.49
C ASN A 23 -5.36 -6.38 9.52
N PRO A 24 -4.18 -6.87 9.14
CA PRO A 24 -3.28 -7.56 10.05
C PRO A 24 -2.82 -6.70 11.25
N ALA A 25 -2.76 -5.38 11.09
CA ALA A 25 -2.23 -4.47 12.10
C ALA A 25 -3.26 -4.02 13.16
N THR A 26 -4.55 -4.02 12.80
CA THR A 26 -5.64 -3.56 13.68
C THR A 26 -6.67 -4.63 14.01
N GLY A 27 -6.77 -5.68 13.22
CA GLY A 27 -7.82 -6.69 13.33
C GLY A 27 -9.18 -6.25 12.78
N GLU A 28 -9.29 -5.03 12.26
CA GLU A 28 -10.52 -4.51 11.65
C GLU A 28 -10.72 -5.05 10.23
N GLN A 29 -11.94 -4.92 9.70
CA GLN A 29 -12.22 -5.31 8.31
C GLN A 29 -11.92 -4.15 7.36
N SER A 30 -11.10 -4.42 6.35
CA SER A 30 -10.76 -3.45 5.30
C SER A 30 -11.20 -3.93 3.93
N PHE A 31 -11.70 -3.01 3.12
CA PHE A 31 -12.12 -3.31 1.75
C PHE A 31 -10.90 -3.50 0.83
N THR A 32 -10.63 -4.75 0.45
CA THR A 32 -9.45 -5.15 -0.34
C THR A 32 -9.82 -6.06 -1.51
N ALA A 33 -11.10 -6.03 -1.93
CA ALA A 33 -11.71 -6.92 -2.92
C ALA A 33 -10.93 -7.10 -4.23
N PHE A 34 -10.17 -6.09 -4.63
CA PHE A 34 -9.48 -6.07 -5.92
C PHE A 34 -7.96 -6.24 -5.80
N MET A 35 -7.44 -6.50 -4.60
CA MET A 35 -6.02 -6.72 -4.37
C MET A 35 -5.82 -7.77 -3.27
N SER A 36 -5.61 -9.02 -3.70
CA SER A 36 -5.23 -10.11 -2.80
C SER A 36 -3.79 -9.95 -2.31
N GLU A 37 -3.40 -10.65 -1.24
CA GLU A 37 -2.00 -10.63 -0.78
C GLU A 37 -1.03 -11.20 -1.83
N THR A 38 -1.46 -12.19 -2.61
CA THR A 38 -0.66 -12.72 -3.71
C THR A 38 -0.48 -11.66 -4.82
N ASP A 39 -1.51 -10.86 -5.09
CA ASP A 39 -1.39 -9.73 -6.01
C ASP A 39 -0.47 -8.65 -5.46
N GLU A 40 -0.51 -8.35 -4.16
CA GLU A 40 0.42 -7.40 -3.54
C GLU A 40 1.89 -7.82 -3.72
N LEU A 41 2.20 -9.09 -3.46
CA LEU A 41 3.55 -9.63 -3.66
C LEU A 41 3.99 -9.54 -5.13
N ARG A 42 3.09 -9.89 -6.05
CA ARG A 42 3.35 -9.85 -7.49
C ARG A 42 3.55 -8.41 -7.98
N VAL A 43 2.65 -7.50 -7.63
CA VAL A 43 2.71 -6.08 -8.01
C VAL A 43 3.98 -5.43 -7.46
N GLY A 44 4.32 -5.66 -6.20
CA GLY A 44 5.57 -5.15 -5.61
C GLY A 44 6.80 -5.58 -6.40
N ALA A 45 6.87 -6.88 -6.77
CA ALA A 45 7.97 -7.43 -7.56
C ALA A 45 8.01 -6.89 -9.00
N GLU A 46 6.86 -6.69 -9.64
CA GLU A 46 6.73 -6.13 -10.99
C GLU A 46 7.11 -4.64 -11.06
N GLU A 47 6.75 -3.86 -10.03
CA GLU A 47 6.98 -2.42 -9.97
C GLU A 47 8.37 -2.04 -9.45
N HIS A 48 9.00 -2.87 -8.59
CA HIS A 48 10.34 -2.62 -8.06
C HIS A 48 11.39 -2.22 -9.12
N PRO A 49 11.60 -2.97 -10.23
CA PRO A 49 12.57 -2.58 -11.25
C PRO A 49 12.21 -1.26 -11.96
N LYS A 50 10.92 -0.90 -12.02
CA LYS A 50 10.46 0.37 -12.62
C LYS A 50 10.81 1.54 -11.70
N ILE A 51 10.56 1.41 -10.39
CA ILE A 51 10.98 2.38 -9.37
C ILE A 51 12.49 2.59 -9.42
N LEU A 52 13.28 1.52 -9.48
CA LEU A 52 14.74 1.64 -9.59
C LEU A 52 15.15 2.42 -10.85
N LYS A 53 14.48 2.18 -11.98
CA LYS A 53 14.77 2.89 -13.24
C LYS A 53 14.40 4.38 -13.15
N GLU A 54 13.28 4.70 -12.53
CA GLU A 54 12.77 6.08 -12.43
C GLU A 54 13.52 6.91 -11.38
N MET A 55 13.94 6.28 -10.27
CA MET A 55 14.50 6.96 -9.10
C MET A 55 16.05 6.94 -9.05
N GLY A 56 16.70 6.87 -10.21
CA GLY A 56 18.16 6.95 -10.30
C GLY A 56 18.93 5.70 -9.87
N GLY A 57 18.23 4.58 -9.65
CA GLY A 57 18.78 3.28 -9.25
C GLY A 57 19.08 3.19 -7.76
N THR A 58 19.67 2.06 -7.37
CA THR A 58 20.15 1.87 -6.00
C THR A 58 21.37 2.76 -5.71
N TYR A 59 21.42 3.30 -4.51
CA TYR A 59 22.59 4.05 -4.05
C TYR A 59 23.75 3.09 -3.80
N LYS A 60 24.88 3.33 -4.47
CA LYS A 60 26.05 2.43 -4.46
C LYS A 60 26.90 2.60 -3.19
N ASN A 61 26.31 2.31 -2.04
CA ASN A 61 27.01 2.28 -0.76
C ASN A 61 26.56 1.06 0.06
N PRO A 62 27.34 -0.04 0.07
CA PRO A 62 26.93 -1.28 0.74
C PRO A 62 26.84 -1.12 2.26
N THR A 63 27.67 -0.26 2.87
CA THR A 63 27.62 -0.01 4.32
C THR A 63 26.30 0.62 4.72
N ILE A 64 25.84 1.63 3.98
CA ILE A 64 24.55 2.27 4.24
C ILE A 64 23.40 1.29 3.96
N GLN A 65 23.45 0.55 2.86
CA GLN A 65 22.41 -0.44 2.54
C GLN A 65 22.29 -1.50 3.65
N THR A 66 23.40 -2.11 4.10
CA THR A 66 23.39 -3.09 5.20
C THR A 66 22.83 -2.51 6.49
N TYR A 67 23.11 -1.24 6.79
CA TYR A 67 22.60 -0.59 7.98
C TYR A 67 21.10 -0.32 7.90
N ILE A 68 20.60 0.15 6.76
CA ILE A 68 19.16 0.32 6.50
C ILE A 68 18.44 -1.03 6.58
N ASP A 69 19.02 -2.09 6.00
CA ASP A 69 18.47 -3.45 6.10
C ASP A 69 18.39 -3.88 7.57
N TRP A 70 19.43 -3.63 8.37
CA TRP A 70 19.43 -3.99 9.79
C TRP A 70 18.35 -3.25 10.59
N VAL A 71 18.23 -1.92 10.44
CA VAL A 71 17.18 -1.13 11.11
C VAL A 71 15.79 -1.57 10.64
N GLY A 72 15.61 -1.68 9.31
CA GLY A 72 14.35 -2.06 8.70
C GLY A 72 13.89 -3.46 9.12
N GLU A 73 14.78 -4.45 9.11
CA GLU A 73 14.45 -5.81 9.56
C GLU A 73 14.10 -5.86 11.04
N LYS A 74 14.78 -5.07 11.88
CA LYS A 74 14.49 -4.97 13.31
C LYS A 74 13.06 -4.44 13.54
N LEU A 75 12.67 -3.40 12.82
CA LEU A 75 11.31 -2.83 12.85
C LEU A 75 10.28 -3.80 12.26
N ALA A 76 10.57 -4.43 11.13
CA ALA A 76 9.67 -5.38 10.47
C ALA A 76 9.38 -6.60 11.36
N LYS A 77 10.38 -7.12 12.07
CA LYS A 77 10.19 -8.20 13.06
C LYS A 77 9.34 -7.79 14.27
N ALA A 78 9.32 -6.50 14.59
CA ALA A 78 8.47 -5.94 15.65
C ALA A 78 7.05 -5.60 15.16
N SER A 79 6.82 -5.66 13.85
CA SER A 79 5.55 -5.31 13.22
C SER A 79 4.47 -6.38 13.42
N ASP A 80 3.24 -6.08 12.98
CA ASP A 80 2.15 -7.05 12.99
C ASP A 80 2.21 -8.03 11.80
N ARG A 81 3.25 -7.95 10.94
CA ARG A 81 3.54 -8.92 9.87
C ARG A 81 5.00 -9.37 9.87
N PRO A 82 5.50 -10.01 10.95
CA PRO A 82 6.91 -10.38 11.08
C PRO A 82 7.36 -11.44 10.05
N ASP A 83 6.44 -12.22 9.50
CA ASP A 83 6.71 -13.26 8.51
C ASP A 83 6.68 -12.75 7.05
N LEU A 84 6.26 -11.50 6.83
CA LEU A 84 6.32 -10.89 5.50
C LEU A 84 7.78 -10.58 5.15
N LYS A 85 8.22 -10.97 3.95
CA LYS A 85 9.56 -10.63 3.48
C LYS A 85 9.62 -9.16 3.07
N PHE A 86 10.23 -8.33 3.91
CA PHE A 86 10.55 -6.95 3.56
C PHE A 86 11.81 -6.85 2.70
N THR A 87 11.82 -5.88 1.78
CA THR A 87 12.97 -5.51 0.95
C THR A 87 13.17 -4.01 1.08
N PHE A 88 14.24 -3.60 1.75
CA PHE A 88 14.60 -2.20 1.90
C PHE A 88 15.54 -1.78 0.79
N THR A 89 15.36 -0.58 0.24
CA THR A 89 16.18 -0.09 -0.86
C THR A 89 16.55 1.36 -0.64
N VAL A 90 17.86 1.64 -0.62
CA VAL A 90 18.35 3.00 -0.64
C VAL A 90 18.40 3.50 -2.08
N LEU A 91 17.59 4.51 -2.41
CA LEU A 91 17.52 5.11 -3.73
C LEU A 91 18.60 6.19 -3.89
N ASN A 92 19.22 6.24 -5.08
CA ASN A 92 20.19 7.27 -5.45
C ASN A 92 19.51 8.60 -5.85
N ASP A 93 18.60 9.07 -5.01
CA ASP A 93 17.88 10.33 -5.17
C ASP A 93 18.21 11.29 -4.02
N SER A 94 18.52 12.54 -4.35
CA SER A 94 18.78 13.62 -3.38
C SER A 94 17.52 14.26 -2.82
N ASN A 95 16.35 14.00 -3.40
CA ASN A 95 15.08 14.42 -2.81
C ASN A 95 14.90 13.77 -1.43
N ILE A 96 14.19 14.46 -0.53
CA ILE A 96 13.90 13.97 0.81
C ILE A 96 12.59 13.20 0.73
N ASN A 97 12.69 11.87 0.65
CA ASN A 97 11.52 11.00 0.51
C ASN A 97 11.76 9.59 1.05
N ALA A 98 10.67 8.94 1.44
CA ALA A 98 10.54 7.51 1.67
C ALA A 98 9.13 7.09 1.25
N PHE A 99 8.97 5.83 0.84
CA PHE A 99 7.66 5.28 0.47
C PHE A 99 7.73 3.76 0.43
N ALA A 100 6.57 3.11 0.45
CA ALA A 100 6.45 1.68 0.25
C ALA A 100 5.61 1.30 -0.98
N LEU A 101 5.95 0.15 -1.57
CA LEU A 101 5.07 -0.58 -2.47
C LEU A 101 4.45 -1.80 -1.76
N PRO A 102 3.34 -2.34 -2.28
CA PRO A 102 2.77 -3.59 -1.79
C PRO A 102 3.80 -4.73 -1.72
N GLY A 103 3.55 -5.69 -0.85
CA GLY A 103 4.37 -6.90 -0.78
C GLY A 103 5.71 -6.74 -0.05
N GLY A 104 5.90 -5.66 0.71
CA GLY A 104 7.06 -5.50 1.61
C GLY A 104 8.23 -4.69 1.03
N TYR A 105 8.06 -3.99 -0.09
CA TYR A 105 9.13 -3.16 -0.64
C TYR A 105 9.08 -1.76 -0.02
N VAL A 106 10.16 -1.36 0.64
CA VAL A 106 10.29 -0.05 1.31
C VAL A 106 11.50 0.68 0.75
N TYR A 107 11.31 1.95 0.41
CA TYR A 107 12.32 2.78 -0.21
C TYR A 107 12.64 3.97 0.68
N ILE A 108 13.93 4.30 0.74
CA ILE A 108 14.43 5.49 1.41
C ILE A 108 15.46 6.16 0.50
N THR A 109 15.37 7.48 0.36
CA THR A 109 16.29 8.25 -0.49
C THR A 109 17.58 8.59 0.26
N ARG A 110 18.71 8.71 -0.46
CA ARG A 110 19.95 9.24 0.15
C ARG A 110 19.77 10.68 0.67
N GLY A 111 18.83 11.45 0.09
CA GLY A 111 18.44 12.77 0.60
C GLY A 111 17.84 12.71 2.00
N LEU A 112 16.90 11.79 2.25
CA LEU A 112 16.30 11.61 3.58
C LEU A 112 17.32 11.11 4.62
N ILE A 113 18.19 10.18 4.24
CA ILE A 113 19.27 9.69 5.12
C ILE A 113 20.22 10.83 5.52
N ALA A 114 20.51 11.74 4.58
CA ALA A 114 21.37 12.89 4.86
C ALA A 114 20.70 13.98 5.71
N LEU A 115 19.36 14.01 5.76
CA LEU A 115 18.60 14.93 6.60
C LEU A 115 18.47 14.44 8.04
N ALA A 116 18.26 13.14 8.25
CA ALA A 116 18.00 12.58 9.58
C ALA A 116 19.16 12.90 10.55
N GLU A 117 18.83 13.49 11.71
CA GLU A 117 19.85 13.89 12.69
C GLU A 117 20.35 12.70 13.51
N ASN A 118 19.56 11.63 13.58
CA ASN A 118 19.86 10.42 14.35
C ASN A 118 19.13 9.18 13.79
N GLU A 119 19.52 8.00 14.27
CA GLU A 119 18.92 6.71 13.86
C GLU A 119 17.42 6.64 14.16
N ALA A 120 16.95 7.25 15.26
CA ALA A 120 15.55 7.14 15.68
C ALA A 120 14.61 7.89 14.71
N GLU A 121 15.01 9.07 14.22
CA GLU A 121 14.25 9.79 13.19
C GLU A 121 14.12 8.99 11.90
N MET A 122 15.22 8.40 11.43
CA MET A 122 15.22 7.52 10.26
C MET A 122 14.38 6.26 10.51
N ALA A 123 14.48 5.66 11.69
CA ALA A 123 13.71 4.50 12.08
C ALA A 123 12.21 4.81 12.14
N GLY A 124 11.82 6.02 12.56
CA GLY A 124 10.42 6.46 12.55
C GLY A 124 9.83 6.53 11.16
N VAL A 125 10.58 7.07 10.19
CA VAL A 125 10.16 7.08 8.78
C VAL A 125 10.01 5.65 8.26
N LEU A 126 10.99 4.77 8.50
CA LEU A 126 10.88 3.37 8.08
C LEU A 126 9.72 2.65 8.76
N ALA A 127 9.47 2.91 10.04
CA ALA A 127 8.38 2.30 10.80
C ALA A 127 7.00 2.75 10.28
N HIS A 128 6.85 4.01 9.87
CA HIS A 128 5.66 4.55 9.22
C HIS A 128 5.39 3.84 7.89
N GLU A 129 6.41 3.68 7.04
CA GLU A 129 6.28 2.94 5.77
C GLU A 129 5.96 1.45 5.98
N ILE A 130 6.56 0.82 7.00
CA ILE A 130 6.20 -0.55 7.40
C ILE A 130 4.74 -0.60 7.86
N GLY A 131 4.25 0.42 8.58
CA GLY A 131 2.85 0.58 8.97
C GLY A 131 1.89 0.55 7.78
N HIS A 132 2.19 1.27 6.69
CA HIS A 132 1.37 1.21 5.48
C HIS A 132 1.32 -0.19 4.85
N VAL A 133 2.44 -0.90 4.85
CA VAL A 133 2.51 -2.27 4.32
C VAL A 133 1.74 -3.23 5.22
N THR A 134 1.91 -3.14 6.55
CA THR A 134 1.27 -4.06 7.50
C THR A 134 -0.24 -3.87 7.51
N ALA A 135 -0.71 -2.63 7.43
CA ALA A 135 -2.11 -2.26 7.31
C ALA A 135 -2.72 -2.50 5.92
N ARG A 136 -1.91 -2.88 4.92
CA ARG A 136 -2.32 -3.10 3.53
C ARG A 136 -2.99 -1.84 2.92
N HIS A 137 -2.55 -0.64 3.31
CA HIS A 137 -3.17 0.62 2.88
C HIS A 137 -3.22 0.79 1.35
N THR A 138 -2.21 0.29 0.64
CA THR A 138 -2.19 0.31 -0.82
C THR A 138 -3.28 -0.60 -1.42
N ALA A 139 -3.53 -1.78 -0.85
CA ALA A 139 -4.61 -2.68 -1.29
C ALA A 139 -5.99 -2.07 -1.07
N GLN A 140 -6.17 -1.38 0.05
CA GLN A 140 -7.40 -0.64 0.37
C GLN A 140 -7.65 0.48 -0.66
N ARG A 141 -6.62 1.29 -0.93
CA ARG A 141 -6.70 2.38 -1.92
C ARG A 141 -6.97 1.86 -3.32
N TYR A 142 -6.24 0.83 -3.75
CA TYR A 142 -6.45 0.20 -5.05
C TYR A 142 -7.89 -0.31 -5.20
N SER A 143 -8.41 -0.96 -4.16
CA SER A 143 -9.76 -1.49 -4.18
C SER A 143 -10.81 -0.37 -4.22
N ALA A 144 -10.65 0.69 -3.42
CA ALA A 144 -11.52 1.85 -3.43
C ALA A 144 -11.56 2.55 -4.80
N ALA A 145 -10.39 2.73 -5.43
CA ALA A 145 -10.30 3.31 -6.77
C ALA A 145 -10.97 2.42 -7.83
N MET A 146 -10.75 1.10 -7.77
CA MET A 146 -11.40 0.16 -8.68
C MET A 146 -12.93 0.14 -8.50
N ALA A 147 -13.41 0.14 -7.25
CA ALA A 147 -14.84 0.23 -6.95
C ALA A 147 -15.45 1.53 -7.46
N THR A 148 -14.75 2.65 -7.33
CA THR A 148 -15.18 3.96 -7.86
C THR A 148 -15.30 3.90 -9.38
N ASN A 149 -14.30 3.35 -10.07
CA ASN A 149 -14.32 3.20 -11.53
C ASN A 149 -15.47 2.29 -11.99
N LEU A 150 -15.71 1.16 -11.30
CA LEU A 150 -16.84 0.27 -11.60
C LEU A 150 -18.19 0.95 -11.33
N GLY A 151 -18.29 1.74 -10.27
CA GLY A 151 -19.48 2.54 -9.97
C GLY A 151 -19.78 3.56 -11.07
N LEU A 152 -18.75 4.24 -11.60
CA LEU A 152 -18.88 5.16 -12.73
C LEU A 152 -19.32 4.43 -14.01
N ILE A 153 -18.78 3.24 -14.28
CA ILE A 153 -19.23 2.40 -15.41
C ILE A 153 -20.71 2.03 -15.24
N GLY A 154 -21.11 1.54 -14.06
CA GLY A 154 -22.51 1.19 -13.77
C GLY A 154 -23.46 2.38 -13.93
N ALA A 155 -23.07 3.55 -13.40
CA ALA A 155 -23.83 4.79 -13.55
C ALA A 155 -23.92 5.25 -15.01
N SER A 156 -22.86 5.07 -15.81
CA SER A 156 -22.85 5.40 -17.24
C SER A 156 -23.78 4.50 -18.06
N ILE A 157 -23.83 3.20 -17.75
CA ILE A 157 -24.74 2.24 -18.40
C ILE A 157 -26.19 2.62 -18.06
N LEU A 158 -26.49 2.87 -16.78
CA LEU A 158 -27.81 3.34 -16.36
C LEU A 158 -28.16 4.68 -17.03
N GLY A 159 -27.24 5.64 -17.03
CA GLY A 159 -27.39 6.93 -17.69
C GLY A 159 -27.66 6.80 -19.19
N SER A 160 -26.99 5.88 -19.88
CA SER A 160 -27.21 5.62 -21.31
C SER A 160 -28.60 5.04 -21.60
N VAL A 161 -29.14 4.20 -20.69
CA VAL A 161 -30.56 3.76 -20.74
C VAL A 161 -31.51 4.95 -20.57
N PHE A 162 -31.09 6.01 -19.87
CA PHE A 162 -31.82 7.26 -19.68
C PHE A 162 -31.39 8.40 -20.64
N GLY A 163 -30.59 8.12 -21.67
CA GLY A 163 -30.19 9.10 -22.70
C GLY A 163 -29.05 10.05 -22.33
N VAL A 164 -28.28 9.77 -21.27
CA VAL A 164 -27.09 10.54 -20.86
C VAL A 164 -25.83 9.87 -21.43
N PRO A 165 -25.02 10.54 -22.28
CA PRO A 165 -23.79 9.96 -22.82
C PRO A 165 -22.74 9.72 -21.71
N GLY A 166 -22.19 8.51 -21.65
CA GLY A 166 -21.08 8.15 -20.76
C GLY A 166 -19.78 7.92 -21.54
N ASP A 167 -18.66 8.48 -21.07
CA ASP A 167 -17.35 8.36 -21.73
C ASP A 167 -16.50 7.25 -21.08
N LEU A 168 -16.72 6.00 -21.51
CA LEU A 168 -16.03 4.82 -20.95
C LEU A 168 -14.52 4.78 -21.25
N ASN A 169 -14.03 5.48 -22.28
CA ASN A 169 -12.63 5.42 -22.70
C ASN A 169 -11.66 6.12 -21.74
N ARG A 170 -12.14 7.07 -20.92
CA ARG A 170 -11.32 7.72 -19.87
C ARG A 170 -11.03 6.80 -18.67
N LEU A 171 -11.84 5.77 -18.43
CA LEU A 171 -11.77 4.93 -17.22
C LEU A 171 -10.68 3.85 -17.30
N ALA A 172 -10.31 3.38 -18.49
CA ALA A 172 -9.32 2.32 -18.67
C ALA A 172 -7.86 2.77 -18.45
N GLY A 173 -7.56 4.07 -18.57
CA GLY A 173 -6.20 4.61 -18.52
C GLY A 173 -5.65 4.94 -17.13
N GLN A 174 -6.46 4.88 -16.07
CA GLN A 174 -6.11 5.45 -14.76
C GLN A 174 -5.50 4.48 -13.74
N VAL A 175 -5.34 3.20 -14.08
CA VAL A 175 -4.96 2.17 -13.10
C VAL A 175 -3.44 2.10 -12.83
N GLY A 176 -2.61 2.55 -13.77
CA GLY A 176 -1.16 2.29 -13.78
C GLY A 176 -0.31 2.94 -12.68
N GLN A 177 -0.85 3.89 -11.89
CA GLN A 177 -0.08 4.58 -10.84
C GLN A 177 -0.82 4.77 -9.51
N ILE A 178 -1.92 4.04 -9.29
CA ILE A 178 -2.71 4.16 -8.04
C ILE A 178 -1.88 3.80 -6.80
N TYR A 179 -0.83 3.00 -6.95
CA TYR A 179 0.06 2.61 -5.86
C TYR A 179 0.98 3.73 -5.36
N LEU A 180 1.10 4.85 -6.09
CA LEU A 180 1.95 5.99 -5.75
C LEU A 180 1.16 7.24 -5.34
N GLN A 181 -0.17 7.14 -5.25
CA GLN A 181 -1.00 8.24 -4.76
C GLN A 181 -0.80 8.48 -3.26
N SER A 182 -1.30 9.60 -2.75
CA SER A 182 -1.31 9.87 -1.29
C SER A 182 -2.29 8.92 -0.57
N TYR A 183 -2.05 8.64 0.71
CA TYR A 183 -3.00 7.91 1.54
C TYR A 183 -4.05 8.86 2.12
N SER A 184 -5.17 8.29 2.61
CA SER A 184 -6.17 9.10 3.32
C SER A 184 -5.63 9.53 4.68
N ARG A 185 -6.21 10.58 5.27
CA ARG A 185 -5.79 11.07 6.58
C ARG A 185 -5.90 9.99 7.67
N GLU A 186 -6.92 9.13 7.58
CA GLU A 186 -7.12 8.03 8.51
C GLU A 186 -6.00 6.98 8.38
N GLN A 187 -5.57 6.70 7.15
CA GLN A 187 -4.47 5.78 6.87
C GLN A 187 -3.12 6.33 7.36
N GLU A 188 -2.87 7.63 7.18
CA GLU A 188 -1.67 8.30 7.71
C GLU A 188 -1.65 8.23 9.25
N LEU A 189 -2.78 8.52 9.91
CA LEU A 189 -2.90 8.41 11.37
C LEU A 189 -2.71 6.97 11.86
N GLU A 190 -3.24 5.98 11.14
CA GLU A 190 -3.02 4.56 11.45
C GLU A 190 -1.53 4.19 11.31
N ALA A 191 -0.88 4.63 10.22
CA ALA A 191 0.55 4.40 10.01
C ALA A 191 1.42 5.04 11.11
N ASP A 192 1.09 6.25 11.55
CA ASP A 192 1.76 6.92 12.68
C ASP A 192 1.62 6.15 13.99
N MET A 193 0.41 5.68 14.31
CA MET A 193 0.18 4.86 15.52
C MET A 193 0.93 3.53 15.47
N LEU A 194 1.00 2.90 14.30
CA LEU A 194 1.77 1.68 14.09
C LEU A 194 3.27 1.94 14.17
N ALA A 195 3.76 3.05 13.61
CA ALA A 195 5.16 3.44 13.67
C ALA A 195 5.64 3.55 15.12
N VAL A 196 4.93 4.32 15.95
CA VAL A 196 5.25 4.46 17.39
C VAL A 196 5.26 3.10 18.09
N ARG A 197 4.27 2.25 17.82
CA ARG A 197 4.19 0.89 18.38
C ARG A 197 5.38 0.02 17.97
N TYR A 198 5.75 0.03 16.69
CA TYR A 198 6.83 -0.79 16.15
C TYR A 198 8.20 -0.29 16.62
N MET A 199 8.39 1.03 16.67
CA MET A 199 9.58 1.65 17.26
C MET A 199 9.76 1.25 18.72
N SER A 200 8.70 1.40 19.53
CA SER A 200 8.71 1.01 20.95
C SER A 200 9.04 -0.47 21.15
N LYS A 201 8.39 -1.37 20.39
CA LYS A 201 8.69 -2.81 20.42
C LYS A 201 10.12 -3.14 19.97
N ALA A 202 10.69 -2.34 19.07
CA ALA A 202 12.08 -2.45 18.63
C ALA A 202 13.08 -1.79 19.59
N GLY A 203 12.62 -1.19 20.70
CA GLY A 203 13.49 -0.58 21.71
C GLY A 203 14.05 0.78 21.30
N TYR A 204 13.38 1.49 20.39
CA TYR A 204 13.60 2.93 20.22
C TYR A 204 12.83 3.71 21.29
N ASP A 205 13.40 4.82 21.74
CA ASP A 205 12.68 5.79 22.57
C ASP A 205 11.69 6.53 21.65
N SER A 206 10.40 6.39 21.93
CA SER A 206 9.30 6.78 21.05
C SER A 206 8.24 7.56 21.81
#